data_AF-A0A529MY38-F1
#
_entry.id   AF-A0A529MY38-F1
#
_cell.length_a   1.000
_cell.length_b   1.000
_cell.length_c   1.000
_cell.angle_alpha   90.00
_cell.angle_beta   90.00
_cell.angle_gamma   90.00
#
_symmetry.space_group_name_H-M   'P 1'
#
loop_
_entity.id
_entity.type
_entity.pdbx_description
1 polymer ?
#
loop_
_entity_poly.entity_id
_entity_poly.type
_entity_poly.pdbx_seq_one_letter_code
_entity_poly.pdbx_strand_id
1 'polypeptide(L)'
;LQELSRADGVITLGAANRPLLVIEPDAAAKPDDPRSAGLFHTAFLLPSRADLGRWINHAAANRIAIEGASDHLVSEALYMTDPEGNGIEIYSDRRPQDWKWIGDKIAMATERLNLPAVVACVPADDAGWQGAPENT
;
A
#
# COMPACT_ATOMS: atom_id res chain seq x y z
N LEU A 1 7.43 5.85 -1.82
CA LEU A 1 7.60 6.40 -3.18
C LEU A 1 8.83 7.29 -3.21
N GLN A 2 9.44 7.52 -4.37
CA GLN A 2 10.52 8.49 -4.55
C GLN A 2 10.00 9.78 -5.20
N GLU A 3 10.67 10.90 -4.96
CA GLU A 3 10.38 12.17 -5.62
C GLU A 3 10.86 12.14 -7.07
N LEU A 4 9.94 12.35 -8.01
CA LEU A 4 10.23 12.44 -9.45
C LEU A 4 10.46 13.88 -9.89
N SER A 5 9.69 14.81 -9.31
CA SER A 5 9.81 16.24 -9.58
C SER A 5 9.21 17.07 -8.47
N ARG A 6 9.70 18.31 -8.36
CA ARG A 6 9.14 19.34 -7.49
C ARG A 6 9.20 20.69 -8.19
N ALA A 7 8.06 21.36 -8.29
CA ALA A 7 7.93 22.69 -8.89
C ALA A 7 6.77 23.43 -8.23
N ASP A 8 6.94 24.72 -7.94
CA ASP A 8 5.89 25.60 -7.40
C ASP A 8 5.15 25.04 -6.16
N GLY A 9 5.87 24.29 -5.32
CA GLY A 9 5.31 23.64 -4.12
C GLY A 9 4.61 22.30 -4.38
N VAL A 10 4.37 21.95 -5.65
CA VAL A 10 3.83 20.65 -6.06
C VAL A 10 4.93 19.59 -6.06
N ILE A 11 4.64 18.42 -5.50
CA ILE A 11 5.54 17.27 -5.43
C ILE A 11 4.93 16.11 -6.21
N THR A 12 5.67 15.56 -7.17
CA THR A 12 5.30 14.30 -7.83
C THR A 12 6.10 13.16 -7.25
N LEU A 13 5.40 12.17 -6.69
CA LEU A 13 5.95 10.96 -6.13
C LEU A 13 5.61 9.76 -7.02
N GLY A 14 6.53 8.80 -7.12
CA GLY A 14 6.33 7.63 -7.96
C GLY A 14 7.25 6.46 -7.65
N ALA A 15 7.21 5.48 -8.54
CA ALA A 15 8.08 4.31 -8.54
C ALA A 15 8.82 4.25 -9.88
N ALA A 16 10.14 4.13 -9.85
CA ALA A 16 11.00 4.38 -11.01
C ALA A 16 10.63 5.70 -11.70
N ASN A 17 10.22 5.68 -12.98
CA ASN A 17 9.82 6.87 -13.73
C ASN A 17 8.29 7.02 -13.86
N ARG A 18 7.49 6.22 -13.15
CA ARG A 18 6.02 6.26 -13.19
C ARG A 18 5.48 7.14 -12.05
N PRO A 19 4.82 8.27 -12.36
CA PRO A 19 4.10 9.06 -11.35
C PRO A 19 2.94 8.26 -10.77
N LEU A 20 2.78 8.29 -9.45
CA LEU A 20 1.71 7.59 -8.73
C LEU A 20 0.91 8.51 -7.82
N LEU A 21 1.53 9.56 -7.28
CA LEU A 21 0.91 10.52 -6.38
C LEU A 21 1.43 11.92 -6.68
N VAL A 22 0.53 12.88 -6.82
CA VAL A 22 0.88 14.31 -6.89
C VAL A 22 0.31 14.98 -5.66
N ILE A 23 1.15 15.69 -4.93
CA ILE A 23 0.77 16.45 -3.74
C ILE A 23 0.86 17.92 -4.12
N GLU A 24 -0.27 18.61 -4.07
CA GLU A 24 -0.40 20.03 -4.37
C GLU A 24 -0.73 20.80 -3.08
N PRO A 25 -0.07 21.94 -2.83
CA PRO A 25 -0.39 22.75 -1.66
C PRO A 25 -1.73 23.47 -1.86
N ASP A 26 -2.64 23.31 -0.91
CA ASP A 26 -3.89 24.09 -0.87
C ASP A 26 -4.04 24.79 0.49
N ALA A 27 -3.79 26.10 0.49
CA ALA A 27 -3.92 26.92 1.70
C ALA A 27 -5.37 27.11 2.17
N ALA A 28 -6.36 26.80 1.31
CA ALA A 28 -7.77 26.84 1.65
C ALA A 28 -8.32 25.47 2.08
N ALA A 29 -7.52 24.40 2.00
CA ALA A 29 -7.89 23.08 2.45
C ALA A 29 -8.27 23.10 3.93
N LYS A 30 -9.36 22.40 4.24
CA LYS A 30 -9.80 22.19 5.62
C LYS A 30 -9.23 20.87 6.12
N PRO A 31 -8.98 20.73 7.43
CA PRO A 31 -8.70 19.42 8.01
C PRO A 31 -9.80 18.42 7.66
N ASP A 32 -9.44 17.15 7.56
CA ASP A 32 -10.40 16.07 7.33
C ASP A 32 -11.51 16.04 8.40
N ASP A 33 -12.74 15.70 7.97
CA ASP A 33 -13.86 15.39 8.86
C ASP A 33 -14.27 13.93 8.59
N PRO A 34 -13.88 12.98 9.48
CA PRO A 34 -14.15 11.55 9.30
C PRO A 34 -15.64 11.17 9.22
N ARG A 35 -16.55 12.11 9.51
CA ARG A 35 -18.01 11.92 9.39
C ARG A 35 -18.56 12.40 8.04
N SER A 36 -17.74 13.05 7.23
CA SER A 36 -18.08 13.52 5.89
C SER A 36 -17.71 12.48 4.84
N ALA A 37 -18.29 12.59 3.64
CA ALA A 37 -17.86 11.78 2.51
C ALA A 37 -16.54 12.33 1.96
N GLY A 38 -15.56 11.45 1.73
CA GLY A 38 -14.24 11.83 1.25
C GLY A 38 -13.45 10.64 0.72
N LEU A 39 -12.15 10.86 0.51
CA LEU A 39 -11.21 9.78 0.18
C LEU A 39 -11.16 8.80 1.34
N PHE A 40 -11.40 7.51 1.08
CA PHE A 40 -11.24 6.49 2.12
C PHE A 40 -9.77 6.07 2.25
N HIS A 41 -9.13 5.69 1.14
CA HIS A 41 -7.68 5.52 1.07
C HIS A 41 -7.19 5.57 -0.38
N THR A 42 -5.88 5.80 -0.55
CA THR A 42 -5.15 5.53 -1.79
C THR A 42 -4.38 4.21 -1.67
N ALA A 43 -4.54 3.31 -2.64
CA ALA A 43 -3.92 1.99 -2.63
C ALA A 43 -2.73 1.89 -3.60
N PHE A 44 -1.60 1.38 -3.13
CA PHE A 44 -0.41 1.09 -3.93
C PHE A 44 -0.22 -0.43 -4.06
N LEU A 45 -0.38 -0.93 -5.29
CA LEU A 45 -0.18 -2.35 -5.61
C LEU A 45 1.32 -2.65 -5.71
N LEU A 46 1.81 -3.64 -4.98
CA LEU A 46 3.16 -4.14 -5.13
C LEU A 46 3.18 -5.32 -6.12
N PRO A 47 4.25 -5.47 -6.94
CA PRO A 47 4.28 -6.49 -7.99
C PRO A 47 4.23 -7.93 -7.49
N SER A 48 4.68 -8.17 -6.25
CA SER A 48 4.71 -9.51 -5.68
C SER A 48 4.44 -9.51 -4.17
N ARG A 49 3.99 -10.67 -3.69
CA ARG A 49 3.85 -10.94 -2.25
C ARG A 49 5.17 -10.80 -1.48
N ALA A 50 6.32 -11.06 -2.14
CA ALA A 50 7.63 -10.84 -1.55
C ALA A 50 7.94 -9.34 -1.38
N ASP A 51 7.49 -8.48 -2.30
CA ASP A 51 7.61 -7.03 -2.14
C ASP A 51 6.81 -6.52 -0.95
N LEU A 52 5.60 -7.07 -0.75
CA LEU A 52 4.82 -6.79 0.48
C LEU A 52 5.56 -7.26 1.72
N GLY A 53 6.18 -8.43 1.69
CA GLY A 53 7.05 -8.92 2.78
C GLY A 53 8.23 -8.00 3.09
N ARG A 54 8.93 -7.51 2.04
CA ARG A 54 10.02 -6.52 2.18
C ARG A 54 9.51 -5.24 2.83
N TRP A 55 8.35 -4.77 2.39
CA TRP A 55 7.73 -3.57 2.93
C TRP A 55 7.31 -3.73 4.40
N ILE A 56 6.74 -4.88 4.79
CA ILE A 56 6.41 -5.20 6.18
C ILE A 56 7.66 -5.15 7.07
N ASN A 57 8.76 -5.78 6.63
CA ASN A 57 10.02 -5.76 7.37
C ASN A 57 10.56 -4.32 7.54
N HIS A 58 10.46 -3.51 6.48
CA HIS A 58 10.85 -2.10 6.52
C HIS A 58 9.99 -1.28 7.48
N ALA A 59 8.66 -1.46 7.44
CA ALA A 59 7.73 -0.79 8.34
C ALA A 59 8.03 -1.14 9.81
N ALA A 60 8.27 -2.41 10.11
CA ALA A 60 8.63 -2.87 11.44
C ALA A 60 9.96 -2.27 11.93
N ALA A 61 11.00 -2.29 11.08
CA ALA A 61 12.31 -1.75 11.42
C ALA A 61 12.28 -0.23 11.71
N ASN A 62 11.43 0.50 10.99
CA ASN A 62 11.28 1.96 11.14
C ASN A 62 10.16 2.36 12.09
N ARG A 63 9.48 1.40 12.73
CA ARG A 63 8.33 1.63 13.63
C ARG A 63 7.24 2.48 12.98
N ILE A 64 6.98 2.25 11.68
CA ILE A 64 5.85 2.85 10.98
C ILE A 64 4.57 2.29 11.61
N ALA A 65 3.67 3.18 12.01
CA ALA A 65 2.40 2.80 12.61
C ALA A 65 1.50 2.16 11.53
N ILE A 66 0.99 0.97 11.84
CA ILE A 66 0.02 0.24 11.01
C ILE A 66 -1.30 0.23 11.77
N GLU A 67 -2.37 0.63 11.09
CA GLU A 67 -3.71 0.68 11.66
C GLU A 67 -4.48 -0.63 11.43
N GLY A 68 -4.17 -1.32 10.35
CA GLY A 68 -4.81 -2.59 9.99
C GLY A 68 -3.97 -3.44 9.06
N ALA A 69 -4.26 -4.74 9.05
CA ALA A 69 -3.71 -5.68 8.09
C ALA A 69 -4.74 -6.77 7.81
N SER A 70 -5.04 -6.99 6.53
CA SER A 70 -6.14 -7.87 6.13
C SER A 70 -5.79 -8.78 4.95
N ASP A 71 -6.38 -9.97 4.96
CA ASP A 71 -6.44 -10.88 3.82
C ASP A 71 -7.86 -10.82 3.24
N HIS A 72 -7.95 -10.45 1.97
CA HIS A 72 -9.21 -10.29 1.25
C HIS A 72 -9.59 -11.50 0.39
N LEU A 73 -8.85 -12.61 0.49
CA LEU A 73 -8.92 -13.80 -0.36
C LEU A 73 -8.47 -13.59 -1.81
N VAL A 74 -8.40 -12.33 -2.26
CA VAL A 74 -7.88 -11.92 -3.58
C VAL A 74 -6.59 -11.12 -3.47
N SER A 75 -6.38 -10.45 -2.34
CA SER A 75 -5.22 -9.61 -2.05
C SER A 75 -4.89 -9.65 -0.56
N GLU A 76 -3.65 -9.31 -0.23
CA GLU A 76 -3.17 -9.13 1.14
C GLU A 76 -2.69 -7.69 1.28
N ALA A 77 -3.14 -7.00 2.33
CA ALA A 77 -3.00 -5.55 2.46
C ALA A 77 -2.62 -5.10 3.87
N LEU A 78 -1.90 -3.98 3.96
CA LEU A 78 -1.64 -3.23 5.18
C LEU A 78 -2.14 -1.80 5.02
N TYR A 79 -2.67 -1.26 6.11
CA TYR A 79 -3.30 0.05 6.17
C TYR A 79 -2.58 0.95 7.16
N MET A 80 -2.40 2.21 6.78
CA MET A 80 -1.90 3.28 7.63
C MET A 80 -2.53 4.60 7.23
N THR A 81 -2.22 5.63 8.00
CA THR A 81 -2.64 7.00 7.71
C THR A 81 -1.43 7.90 7.59
N ASP A 82 -1.47 8.83 6.63
CA ASP A 82 -0.47 9.89 6.52
C ASP A 82 -0.64 10.96 7.62
N PRO A 83 0.28 11.92 7.75
CA PRO A 83 0.16 12.96 8.78
C PRO A 83 -1.09 13.85 8.70
N GLU A 84 -1.79 13.89 7.56
CA GLU A 84 -2.99 14.70 7.34
C GLU A 84 -4.29 13.91 7.53
N GLY A 85 -4.22 12.60 7.78
CA GLY A 85 -5.40 11.77 7.98
C GLY A 85 -5.80 10.94 6.76
N ASN A 86 -5.06 11.03 5.64
CA ASN A 86 -5.41 10.27 4.45
C ASN A 86 -5.02 8.79 4.62
N GLY A 87 -6.00 7.91 4.40
CA GLY A 87 -5.76 6.47 4.39
C GLY A 87 -4.82 6.06 3.26
N ILE A 88 -3.89 5.16 3.57
CA ILE A 88 -2.98 4.54 2.63
C ILE A 88 -3.10 3.03 2.76
N GLU A 89 -3.28 2.35 1.64
CA GLU A 89 -3.22 0.90 1.52
C GLU A 89 -1.97 0.49 0.73
N ILE A 90 -1.23 -0.49 1.23
CA ILE A 90 -0.13 -1.14 0.50
C ILE A 90 -0.47 -2.62 0.42
N TYR A 91 -0.59 -3.15 -0.79
CA TYR A 91 -1.12 -4.48 -0.99
C TYR A 91 -0.41 -5.25 -2.10
N SER A 92 -0.59 -6.56 -2.10
CA SER A 92 -0.23 -7.42 -3.23
C SER A 92 -1.39 -8.34 -3.59
N ASP A 93 -1.67 -8.47 -4.87
CA ASP A 93 -2.68 -9.40 -5.37
C ASP A 93 -2.19 -10.85 -5.30
N ARG A 94 -3.14 -11.75 -5.04
CA ARG A 94 -3.02 -13.15 -5.43
C ARG A 94 -3.23 -13.24 -6.94
N ARG A 95 -2.59 -14.20 -7.59
CA ARG A 95 -2.81 -14.41 -9.03
C ARG A 95 -4.30 -14.69 -9.26
N PRO A 96 -4.92 -14.16 -10.33
CA PRO A 96 -6.35 -14.35 -10.58
C PRO A 96 -6.81 -15.81 -10.64
N GLN A 97 -5.94 -16.72 -11.06
CA GLN A 97 -6.18 -18.17 -11.08
C GLN A 97 -6.31 -18.81 -9.68
N ASP A 98 -5.77 -18.14 -8.65
CA ASP A 98 -5.84 -18.58 -7.26
C ASP A 98 -7.08 -18.01 -6.55
N TRP A 99 -7.87 -17.15 -7.23
CA TRP A 99 -9.10 -16.60 -6.66
C TRP A 99 -10.21 -17.65 -6.59
N LYS A 100 -10.93 -17.66 -5.47
CA LYS A 100 -12.05 -18.56 -5.28
C LYS A 100 -13.33 -17.95 -5.86
N TRP A 101 -13.95 -18.68 -6.78
CA TRP A 101 -15.24 -18.32 -7.38
C TRP A 101 -16.39 -19.05 -6.70
N ILE A 102 -17.49 -18.34 -6.45
CA ILE A 102 -18.76 -18.86 -5.95
C ILE A 102 -19.81 -18.51 -7.00
N GLY A 103 -20.03 -19.42 -7.95
CA GLY A 103 -20.84 -19.14 -9.13
C GLY A 103 -20.16 -18.10 -10.02
N ASP A 104 -20.85 -16.99 -10.26
CA ASP A 104 -20.39 -15.83 -11.04
C ASP A 104 -19.70 -14.75 -10.20
N LYS A 105 -19.54 -14.97 -8.89
CA LYS A 105 -18.96 -14.00 -7.95
C LYS A 105 -17.61 -14.46 -7.43
N ILE A 106 -16.73 -13.50 -7.17
CA ILE A 106 -15.48 -13.72 -6.46
C ILE A 106 -15.76 -13.73 -4.96
N ALA A 107 -15.18 -14.70 -4.24
CA ALA A 107 -15.23 -14.72 -2.79
C ALA A 107 -14.35 -13.59 -2.24
N MET A 108 -14.93 -12.76 -1.38
CA MET A 108 -14.25 -11.67 -0.67
C MET A 108 -14.41 -11.87 0.82
N ALA A 109 -13.39 -11.52 1.59
CA ALA A 109 -13.47 -11.47 3.05
C ALA A 109 -12.64 -10.30 3.59
N THR A 110 -12.68 -10.11 4.90
CA THR A 110 -11.72 -9.27 5.63
C THR A 110 -11.21 -10.12 6.78
N GLU A 111 -10.24 -10.97 6.49
CA GLU A 111 -9.63 -11.86 7.46
C GLU A 111 -8.36 -11.25 8.05
N ARG A 112 -7.91 -11.78 9.18
CA ARG A 112 -6.64 -11.35 9.79
C ARG A 112 -5.49 -11.82 8.91
N LEU A 113 -4.64 -10.89 8.48
CA LEU A 113 -3.46 -11.23 7.68
C LEU A 113 -2.45 -12.09 8.47
N ASN A 114 -1.95 -13.15 7.83
CA ASN A 114 -0.85 -13.95 8.35
C ASN A 114 0.51 -13.29 8.01
N LEU A 115 0.89 -12.28 8.81
CA LEU A 115 2.13 -11.51 8.60
C LEU A 115 3.40 -12.40 8.53
N PRO A 116 3.63 -13.37 9.43
CA PRO A 116 4.80 -14.26 9.31
C PRO A 116 4.87 -15.00 7.97
N ALA A 117 3.72 -15.43 7.41
CA ALA A 117 3.69 -16.11 6.12
C ALA A 117 3.99 -15.18 4.93
N VAL A 118 3.65 -13.89 5.02
CA VAL A 118 4.01 -12.90 4.00
C VAL A 118 5.50 -12.60 4.07
N VAL A 119 6.03 -12.34 5.27
CA VAL A 119 7.45 -12.07 5.52
C VAL A 119 8.33 -13.26 5.10
N ALA A 120 7.87 -14.49 5.30
CA ALA A 120 8.57 -15.69 4.87
C ALA A 120 8.72 -15.83 3.34
N CYS A 121 8.04 -15.01 2.53
CA CYS A 121 8.25 -14.97 1.07
C CYS A 121 9.51 -14.17 0.67
N VAL A 122 10.10 -13.41 1.60
CA VAL A 122 11.33 -12.67 1.35
C VAL A 122 12.52 -13.64 1.37
N PRO A 123 13.36 -13.69 0.31
CA PRO A 123 14.57 -14.53 0.30
C PRO A 123 15.54 -14.19 1.43
N ALA A 124 16.32 -15.16 1.90
CA ALA A 124 17.21 -14.99 3.07
C ALA A 124 18.33 -13.95 2.84
N ASP A 125 18.87 -13.87 1.63
CA ASP A 125 19.95 -12.93 1.25
C ASP A 125 19.41 -11.73 0.46
N ASP A 126 18.13 -11.39 0.67
CA ASP A 126 17.47 -10.29 -0.01
C ASP A 126 17.98 -8.92 0.46
N ALA A 127 18.08 -7.96 -0.45
CA ALA A 127 18.50 -6.59 -0.14
C ALA A 127 17.47 -5.82 0.71
N GLY A 128 16.29 -6.38 0.96
CA GLY A 128 15.21 -5.76 1.70
C GLY A 128 14.51 -4.68 0.88
N TRP A 129 13.78 -3.79 1.57
CA TRP A 129 13.05 -2.71 0.91
C TRP A 129 13.99 -1.60 0.42
N GLN A 130 14.04 -1.40 -0.90
CA GLN A 130 14.86 -0.38 -1.55
C GLN A 130 14.02 0.78 -2.13
N GLY A 131 12.75 0.84 -1.76
CA GLY A 131 11.76 1.73 -2.38
C GLY A 131 10.67 0.95 -3.11
N ALA A 132 9.65 1.67 -3.59
CA ALA A 132 8.57 1.07 -4.35
C ALA A 132 9.11 0.50 -5.69
N PRO A 133 8.87 -0.78 -6.02
CA PRO A 133 9.32 -1.39 -7.27
C PRO A 133 8.75 -0.69 -8.52
N GLU A 134 9.47 -0.75 -9.65
CA GLU A 134 9.08 -0.10 -10.93
C GLU A 134 7.65 -0.41 -11.42
N ASN A 135 7.14 -1.61 -11.08
CA ASN A 135 5.79 -2.05 -11.45
C ASN A 135 4.75 -1.87 -10.33
N THR A 136 5.04 -0.97 -9.39
CA THR A 136 4.02 -0.42 -8.48
C THR A 136 3.06 0.45 -9.28
#